data_AF-A0A950UQI9-F1
#
_entry.id   AF-A0A950UQI9-F1
#
_cell.length_a   1.000
_cell.length_b   1.000
_cell.length_c   1.000
_cell.angle_alpha   90.00
_cell.angle_beta   90.00
_cell.angle_gamma   90.00
#
_symmetry.space_group_name_H-M   'P 1'
#
loop_
_entity.id
_entity.type
_entity.pdbx_description
1 polymer ?
#
loop_
_entity_poly.entity_id
_entity_poly.type
_entity_poly.pdbx_seq_one_letter_code
_entity_poly.pdbx_strand_id
1 'polypeptide(L)'
;MLRVTFVRKRGQRDRVYVQREDGSSTGWDFPTYGDALPHDLMHLVVEDALGMRHGFWGLVDAGVDVALVANEATLVRGAKPLTEDPGADLEGLLDAERVVADWTAFARGSADGTEHAPPDAGQVGEALASRLRTAQREWRELADGESISLIFNP
;
A
#
# COMPACT_ATOMS: atom_id res chain seq x y z
N MET A 1 -9.87 11.38 2.66
CA MET A 1 -8.66 11.70 1.88
C MET A 1 -7.45 11.63 2.81
N LEU A 2 -6.41 10.93 2.38
CA LEU A 2 -5.14 10.82 3.11
C LEU A 2 -3.98 11.42 2.33
N ARG A 3 -3.03 12.04 3.04
CA ARG A 3 -1.64 12.16 2.57
C ARG A 3 -0.82 11.07 3.24
N VAL A 4 -0.20 10.21 2.43
CA VAL A 4 0.63 9.10 2.90
C VAL A 4 2.06 9.32 2.43
N THR A 5 3.00 9.29 3.36
CA THR A 5 4.43 9.52 3.11
C THR A 5 5.22 8.29 3.51
N PHE A 6 5.84 7.62 2.55
CA PHE A 6 6.77 6.52 2.76
C PHE A 6 8.20 7.05 2.79
N VAL A 7 8.92 6.82 3.88
CA VAL A 7 10.30 7.24 4.08
C VAL A 7 11.21 6.03 4.04
N ARG A 8 12.23 6.10 3.18
CA ARG A 8 13.24 5.07 3.07
C ARG A 8 14.29 5.22 4.17
N LYS A 9 14.64 4.12 4.84
CA LYS A 9 15.63 4.07 5.93
C LYS A 9 16.61 2.93 5.70
N ARG A 10 17.75 3.23 5.07
CA ARG A 10 18.78 2.23 4.70
C ARG A 10 19.39 1.62 5.96
N GLY A 11 19.35 0.28 6.05
CA GLY A 11 19.86 -0.46 7.21
C GLY A 11 18.95 -0.45 8.45
N GLN A 12 17.76 0.15 8.35
CA GLN A 12 16.74 0.15 9.40
C GLN A 12 15.38 -0.23 8.79
N ARG A 13 14.31 -0.18 9.59
CA ARG A 13 12.95 -0.31 9.10
C ARG A 13 12.53 0.96 8.39
N ASP A 14 11.94 0.80 7.21
CA ASP A 14 11.30 1.89 6.49
C ASP A 14 10.06 2.34 7.28
N ARG A 15 9.58 3.56 7.03
CA ARG A 15 8.52 4.16 7.84
C ARG A 15 7.46 4.82 6.99
N VAL A 16 6.21 4.71 7.42
CA VAL A 16 5.10 5.43 6.81
C VAL A 16 4.47 6.42 7.79
N TYR A 17 4.08 7.56 7.26
CA TYR A 17 3.32 8.60 7.95
C TYR A 17 2.03 8.86 7.19
N VAL A 18 0.96 9.01 7.93
CA VAL A 18 -0.38 9.26 7.42
C VAL A 18 -0.90 10.53 8.05
N GLN A 19 -1.37 11.45 7.22
CA GLN A 19 -2.08 12.64 7.65
C GLN A 19 -3.47 12.62 7.02
N ARG A 20 -4.50 12.69 7.87
CA ARG A 20 -5.90 12.72 7.46
C ARG A 20 -6.37 14.16 7.28
N GLU A 21 -7.48 14.34 6.58
CA GLU A 21 -8.09 15.65 6.34
C GLU A 21 -8.55 16.35 7.63
N ASP A 22 -8.97 15.58 8.64
CA ASP A 22 -9.34 16.11 9.97
C ASP A 22 -8.14 16.59 10.82
N GLY A 23 -6.92 16.50 10.28
CA GLY A 23 -5.68 16.89 10.94
C GLY A 23 -5.08 15.82 11.84
N SER A 24 -5.77 14.68 12.06
CA SER A 24 -5.19 13.54 12.77
C SER A 24 -4.06 12.90 11.95
N SER A 25 -3.13 12.27 12.66
CA SER A 25 -2.01 11.58 12.05
C SER A 25 -1.73 10.25 12.71
N THR A 26 -1.29 9.28 11.92
CA THR A 26 -0.76 8.01 12.41
C THR A 26 0.49 7.66 11.61
N GLY A 27 1.22 6.63 12.03
CA GLY A 27 2.39 6.16 11.31
C GLY A 27 3.00 4.94 12.00
N TRP A 28 3.64 4.10 11.20
CA TRP A 28 4.25 2.85 11.66
C TRP A 28 5.53 2.57 10.90
N ASP A 29 6.38 1.76 11.52
CA ASP A 29 7.55 1.18 10.86
C ASP A 29 7.10 -0.11 10.14
N PHE A 30 7.71 -0.42 9.00
CA PHE A 30 7.46 -1.66 8.25
C PHE A 30 8.77 -2.32 7.81
N PRO A 31 8.78 -3.62 7.48
CA PRO A 31 9.98 -4.32 7.01
C PRO A 31 10.56 -3.64 5.78
N THR A 32 11.89 -3.59 5.67
CA THR A 32 12.49 -3.09 4.44
C THR A 32 12.35 -4.11 3.32
N TYR A 33 11.85 -3.68 2.17
CA TYR A 33 11.72 -4.50 0.96
C TYR A 33 12.92 -4.32 0.02
N GLY A 34 14.00 -3.69 0.50
CA GLY A 34 15.14 -3.34 -0.34
C GLY A 34 14.68 -2.43 -1.48
N ASP A 35 15.06 -2.77 -2.71
CA ASP A 35 14.68 -2.01 -3.91
C ASP A 35 13.33 -2.43 -4.50
N ALA A 36 12.65 -3.45 -3.97
CA ALA A 36 11.31 -3.80 -4.39
C ALA A 36 10.29 -2.79 -3.83
N LEU A 37 9.22 -2.52 -4.58
CA LEU A 37 8.14 -1.65 -4.12
C LEU A 37 7.53 -2.21 -2.82
N PRO A 38 7.43 -1.41 -1.74
CA PRO A 38 6.81 -1.84 -0.49
C PRO A 38 5.35 -2.28 -0.69
N HIS A 39 4.94 -3.32 0.04
CA HIS A 39 3.59 -3.89 -0.05
C HIS A 39 2.49 -2.84 0.20
N ASP A 40 2.58 -2.12 1.31
CA ASP A 40 1.61 -1.08 1.67
C ASP A 40 1.60 0.06 0.65
N LEU A 41 2.73 0.38 -0.01
CA LEU A 41 2.76 1.37 -1.11
C LEU A 41 2.09 0.83 -2.38
N MET A 42 2.19 -0.47 -2.65
CA MET A 42 1.45 -1.10 -3.74
C MET A 42 -0.06 -1.06 -3.49
N HIS A 43 -0.50 -1.39 -2.27
CA HIS A 43 -1.89 -1.19 -1.85
C HIS A 43 -2.36 0.24 -2.11
N LEU A 44 -1.56 1.24 -1.73
CA LEU A 44 -1.95 2.64 -1.88
C LEU A 44 -2.22 3.00 -3.35
N VAL A 45 -1.34 2.56 -4.25
CA VAL A 45 -1.47 2.86 -5.68
C VAL A 45 -2.62 2.08 -6.32
N VAL A 46 -2.78 0.80 -6.00
CA VAL A 46 -3.82 -0.07 -6.55
C VAL A 46 -5.20 0.36 -6.06
N GLU A 47 -5.37 0.52 -4.74
CA GLU A 47 -6.65 0.88 -4.15
C GLU A 47 -7.13 2.26 -4.62
N ASP A 48 -6.22 3.23 -4.73
CA ASP A 48 -6.55 4.56 -5.25
C ASP A 48 -6.95 4.51 -6.73
N ALA A 49 -6.20 3.77 -7.56
CA ALA A 49 -6.49 3.69 -8.99
C ALA A 49 -7.81 2.98 -9.31
N LEU A 50 -8.22 2.05 -8.45
CA LEU A 50 -9.43 1.24 -8.63
C LEU A 50 -10.62 1.73 -7.80
N GLY A 51 -10.46 2.79 -7.00
CA GLY A 51 -11.52 3.34 -6.15
C GLY A 51 -11.93 2.41 -4.99
N MET A 52 -10.99 1.62 -4.47
CA MET A 52 -11.27 0.65 -3.40
C MET A 52 -11.33 1.35 -2.04
N ARG A 53 -12.55 1.57 -1.55
CA ARG A 53 -12.80 2.27 -0.26
C ARG A 53 -12.76 1.37 0.98
N HIS A 54 -12.79 0.05 0.79
CA HIS A 54 -12.81 -0.93 1.89
C HIS A 54 -11.56 -1.83 1.89
N GLY A 55 -10.52 -1.44 1.13
CA GLY A 55 -9.19 -2.03 1.22
C GLY A 55 -8.41 -1.53 2.43
N PHE A 56 -7.11 -1.80 2.48
CA PHE A 56 -6.26 -1.42 3.60
C PHE A 56 -6.26 0.10 3.84
N TRP A 57 -5.98 0.90 2.81
CA TRP A 57 -5.91 2.35 2.93
C TRP A 57 -7.28 3.00 3.06
N GLY A 58 -8.31 2.38 2.46
CA GLY A 58 -9.70 2.74 2.70
C GLY A 58 -10.10 2.65 4.18
N LEU A 59 -9.71 1.56 4.84
CA LEU A 59 -9.95 1.38 6.28
C LEU A 59 -9.12 2.35 7.13
N VAL A 60 -7.87 2.64 6.75
CA VAL A 60 -7.06 3.68 7.42
C VAL A 60 -7.67 5.07 7.28
N ASP A 61 -8.23 5.42 6.11
CA ASP A 61 -8.95 6.68 5.88
C ASP A 61 -10.23 6.75 6.72
N ALA A 62 -10.92 5.62 6.90
CA ALA A 62 -12.07 5.49 7.79
C ALA A 62 -11.71 5.52 9.30
N GLY A 63 -10.45 5.74 9.64
CA GLY A 63 -9.99 5.91 11.03
C GLY A 63 -9.63 4.60 11.74
N VAL A 64 -9.47 3.49 11.01
CA VAL A 64 -8.88 2.28 11.58
C VAL A 64 -7.38 2.53 11.84
N ASP A 65 -6.91 2.10 13.01
CA ASP A 65 -5.50 2.22 13.39
C ASP A 65 -4.70 1.04 12.85
N VAL A 66 -3.39 1.23 12.73
CA VAL A 66 -2.46 0.19 12.31
C VAL A 66 -1.45 -0.05 13.42
N ALA A 67 -1.24 -1.32 13.75
CA ALA A 67 -0.18 -1.77 14.64
C ALA A 67 0.74 -2.74 13.90
N LEU A 68 2.02 -2.75 14.27
CA LEU A 68 2.96 -3.73 13.74
C LEU A 68 2.85 -5.02 14.56
N VAL A 69 2.25 -6.06 14.00
CA VAL A 69 2.12 -7.39 14.62
C VAL A 69 2.92 -8.39 13.80
N ALA A 70 3.82 -9.14 14.43
CA ALA A 70 4.68 -10.11 13.75
C ALA A 70 5.47 -9.55 12.53
N ASN A 71 5.82 -8.26 12.57
CA ASN A 71 6.44 -7.49 11.47
C ASN A 71 5.53 -7.17 10.27
N GLU A 72 4.21 -7.25 10.44
CA GLU A 72 3.23 -6.90 9.41
C GLU A 72 2.31 -5.77 9.88
N ALA A 73 1.97 -4.87 8.96
CA ALA A 73 1.01 -3.80 9.21
C ALA A 73 -0.37 -4.42 9.41
N THR A 74 -0.85 -4.43 10.64
CA THR A 74 -2.11 -5.07 11.03
C THR A 74 -3.13 -4.01 11.39
N LEU A 75 -4.29 -4.05 10.74
CA LEU A 75 -5.43 -3.20 11.07
C LEU A 75 -5.99 -3.60 12.43
N VAL A 76 -6.14 -2.63 13.32
CA VAL A 76 -6.59 -2.85 14.71
C VAL A 76 -7.72 -1.91 15.10
N ARG A 77 -8.56 -2.39 16.01
CA ARG A 77 -9.57 -1.60 16.74
C ARG A 77 -9.39 -1.81 18.23
N GLY A 78 -9.05 -0.75 18.97
CA GLY A 78 -8.82 -0.86 20.42
C GLY A 78 -7.73 -1.87 20.79
N ALA A 79 -6.62 -1.88 20.02
CA ALA A 79 -5.48 -2.79 20.14
C ALA A 79 -5.74 -4.27 19.78
N LYS A 80 -6.92 -4.62 19.25
CA LYS A 80 -7.21 -5.96 18.73
C LYS A 80 -7.16 -5.97 17.22
N PRO A 81 -6.54 -6.98 16.57
CA PRO A 81 -6.64 -7.17 15.14
C PRO A 81 -8.10 -7.20 14.68
N LEU A 82 -8.42 -6.53 13.57
CA LEU A 82 -9.77 -6.59 12.99
C LEU A 82 -10.17 -8.02 12.61
N THR A 83 -9.21 -8.88 12.28
CA THR A 83 -9.44 -10.30 11.98
C THR A 83 -9.97 -11.10 13.17
N GLU A 84 -9.82 -10.58 14.40
CA GLU A 84 -10.37 -11.17 15.62
C GLU A 84 -11.73 -10.57 16.02
N ASP A 85 -12.21 -9.56 15.29
CA ASP A 85 -13.52 -8.97 15.51
C ASP A 85 -14.58 -9.71 14.67
N PRO A 86 -15.47 -10.51 15.29
CA PRO A 86 -16.49 -11.27 14.55
C PRO A 86 -17.53 -10.39 13.85
N GLY A 87 -17.60 -9.10 14.18
CA GLY A 87 -18.46 -8.12 13.52
C GLY A 87 -17.78 -7.32 12.41
N ALA A 88 -16.48 -7.54 12.16
CA ALA A 88 -15.76 -6.82 11.12
C ALA A 88 -16.11 -7.39 9.73
N ASP A 89 -16.58 -6.50 8.84
CA ASP A 89 -16.66 -6.80 7.42
C ASP A 89 -15.28 -6.57 6.79
N LEU A 90 -14.67 -7.66 6.30
CA LEU A 90 -13.34 -7.68 5.70
C LEU A 90 -13.36 -8.12 4.24
N GLU A 91 -14.54 -8.23 3.60
CA GLU A 91 -14.65 -8.69 2.22
C GLU A 91 -13.86 -7.78 1.28
N GLY A 92 -14.01 -6.46 1.42
CA GLY A 92 -13.27 -5.47 0.64
C GLY A 92 -11.76 -5.51 0.87
N LEU A 93 -11.31 -5.87 2.08
CA LEU A 93 -9.89 -6.03 2.38
C LEU A 93 -9.33 -7.27 1.67
N LEU A 94 -10.05 -8.40 1.75
CA LEU A 94 -9.67 -9.64 1.07
C LEU A 94 -9.64 -9.49 -0.45
N ASP A 95 -10.58 -8.72 -1.02
CA ASP A 95 -10.57 -8.37 -2.44
C ASP A 95 -9.36 -7.49 -2.80
N ALA A 96 -9.01 -6.50 -1.98
CA ALA A 96 -7.81 -5.69 -2.18
C ALA A 96 -6.54 -6.55 -2.17
N GLU A 97 -6.40 -7.46 -1.20
CA GLU A 97 -5.28 -8.41 -1.13
C GLU A 97 -5.17 -9.27 -2.39
N ARG A 98 -6.30 -9.81 -2.88
CA ARG A 98 -6.31 -10.61 -4.12
C ARG A 98 -5.87 -9.81 -5.33
N VAL A 99 -6.37 -8.59 -5.48
CA VAL A 99 -5.99 -7.71 -6.60
C VAL A 99 -4.51 -7.31 -6.49
N VAL A 100 -4.03 -6.95 -5.31
CA VAL A 100 -2.62 -6.62 -5.09
C VAL A 100 -1.71 -7.81 -5.34
N ALA A 101 -2.13 -9.04 -5.02
CA ALA A 101 -1.38 -10.26 -5.33
C ALA A 101 -1.21 -10.44 -6.85
N ASP A 102 -2.26 -10.26 -7.64
CA ASP A 102 -2.21 -10.33 -9.11
C ASP A 102 -1.25 -9.28 -9.69
N TRP A 103 -1.34 -8.04 -9.20
CA TRP A 103 -0.45 -6.95 -9.61
C TRP A 103 1.00 -7.13 -9.16
N THR A 104 1.22 -7.74 -7.99
CA THR A 104 2.55 -8.11 -7.50
C THR A 104 3.19 -9.16 -8.42
N ALA A 105 2.43 -10.18 -8.82
CA ALA A 105 2.89 -11.20 -9.76
C ALA A 105 3.26 -10.59 -11.12
N PHE A 106 2.41 -9.71 -11.65
CA PHE A 106 2.68 -8.97 -12.89
C PHE A 106 3.95 -8.11 -12.79
N ALA A 107 4.11 -7.34 -11.71
CA ALA A 107 5.26 -6.47 -11.50
C ALA A 107 6.59 -7.24 -11.41
N ARG A 108 6.56 -8.43 -10.77
CA ARG A 108 7.71 -9.34 -10.71
C ARG A 108 8.05 -9.91 -12.09
N GLY A 109 7.07 -10.44 -12.81
CA GLY A 109 7.29 -11.00 -14.16
C GLY A 109 7.89 -9.98 -15.12
N SER A 110 7.43 -8.72 -15.05
CA SER A 110 7.98 -7.61 -15.83
C SER A 110 9.43 -7.29 -15.48
N ALA A 111 9.83 -7.39 -14.21
CA ALA A 111 11.21 -7.14 -13.77
C ALA A 111 12.20 -8.22 -14.26
N ASP A 112 11.73 -9.46 -14.40
CA ASP A 112 12.51 -10.59 -14.90
C ASP A 112 12.59 -10.62 -16.44
N GLY A 113 12.12 -9.57 -17.13
CA GLY A 113 12.13 -9.46 -18.59
C GLY A 113 11.09 -10.32 -19.30
N THR A 114 10.18 -10.95 -18.56
CA THR A 114 9.08 -11.72 -19.12
C THR A 114 7.87 -10.81 -19.29
N GLU A 115 7.52 -10.48 -20.54
CA GLU A 115 6.31 -9.70 -20.82
C GLU A 115 5.06 -10.47 -20.42
N HIS A 116 4.38 -9.98 -19.39
CA HIS A 116 3.03 -10.42 -19.01
C HIS A 116 2.05 -9.31 -19.41
N ALA A 117 0.82 -9.68 -19.77
CA ALA A 117 -0.23 -8.68 -19.88
C ALA A 117 -0.61 -8.15 -18.49
N PRO A 118 -0.93 -6.85 -18.33
CA PRO A 118 -1.45 -6.34 -17.08
C PRO A 118 -2.75 -7.06 -16.70
N PRO A 119 -2.99 -7.30 -15.39
CA PRO A 119 -4.31 -7.66 -14.91
C PRO A 119 -5.32 -6.60 -15.38
N ASP A 120 -6.45 -7.04 -15.95
CA ASP A 120 -7.44 -6.15 -16.56
C ASP A 120 -6.86 -5.18 -17.61
N ALA A 121 -6.41 -5.74 -18.74
CA ALA A 121 -5.69 -5.04 -19.83
C ALA A 121 -6.47 -3.94 -20.59
N GLY A 122 -7.55 -3.41 -20.01
CA GLY A 122 -8.20 -2.18 -20.46
C GLY A 122 -7.39 -0.92 -20.10
N GLN A 123 -7.96 0.24 -20.41
CA GLN A 123 -7.31 1.54 -20.15
C GLN A 123 -6.94 1.75 -18.68
N VAL A 124 -7.77 1.25 -17.75
CA VAL A 124 -7.52 1.33 -16.30
C VAL A 124 -6.28 0.51 -15.92
N GLY A 125 -6.17 -0.74 -16.41
CA GLY A 125 -4.99 -1.58 -16.17
C GLY A 125 -3.70 -0.96 -16.70
N GLU A 126 -3.71 -0.39 -17.89
CA GLU A 126 -2.52 0.29 -18.43
C GLU A 126 -2.11 1.52 -17.62
N ALA A 127 -3.09 2.33 -17.18
CA ALA A 127 -2.84 3.47 -16.31
C ALA A 127 -2.27 3.04 -14.96
N LEU A 128 -2.82 1.99 -14.35
CA LEU A 128 -2.33 1.41 -13.10
C LEU A 128 -0.92 0.83 -13.26
N ALA A 129 -0.66 0.06 -14.32
CA ALA A 129 0.66 -0.48 -14.63
C ALA A 129 1.71 0.64 -14.74
N SER A 130 1.36 1.76 -15.39
CA SER A 130 2.22 2.94 -15.49
C SER A 130 2.50 3.59 -14.13
N ARG A 131 1.47 3.73 -13.28
CA ARG A 131 1.60 4.26 -11.91
C ARG A 131 2.52 3.38 -11.05
N LEU A 132 2.35 2.06 -11.10
CA LEU A 132 3.17 1.10 -10.33
C LEU A 132 4.63 1.12 -10.80
N ARG A 133 4.90 1.17 -12.12
CA ARG A 133 6.26 1.31 -12.65
C ARG A 133 6.93 2.62 -12.19
N THR A 134 6.16 3.70 -12.10
CA THR A 134 6.65 4.98 -11.61
C THR A 134 6.99 4.92 -10.12
N ALA A 135 6.07 4.44 -9.28
CA ALA A 135 6.30 4.28 -7.85
C ALA A 135 7.51 3.36 -7.57
N GLN A 136 7.66 2.27 -8.33
CA GLN A 136 8.80 1.35 -8.23
C GLN A 136 10.13 2.02 -8.58
N ARG A 137 10.17 2.84 -9.63
CA ARG A 137 11.37 3.60 -10.00
C ARG A 137 11.72 4.62 -8.92
N GLU A 138 10.75 5.44 -8.51
CA GLU A 138 10.96 6.45 -7.48
C GLU A 138 11.46 5.82 -6.18
N TRP A 139 10.84 4.71 -5.73
CA TRP A 139 11.25 4.03 -4.50
C TRP A 139 12.70 3.55 -4.57
N ARG A 140 13.09 2.96 -5.71
CA ARG A 140 14.44 2.47 -5.94
C ARG A 140 15.47 3.61 -5.87
N GLU A 141 15.12 4.78 -6.39
CA GLU A 141 16.00 5.95 -6.47
C GLU A 141 16.16 6.69 -5.14
N LEU A 142 15.26 6.51 -4.17
CA LEU A 142 15.36 7.15 -2.85
C LEU A 142 16.67 6.81 -2.13
N ALA A 143 17.38 7.86 -1.70
CA ALA A 143 18.45 7.78 -0.73
C ALA A 143 17.92 7.55 0.70
N ASP A 144 18.83 7.33 1.65
CA ASP A 144 18.46 7.22 3.06
C ASP A 144 17.81 8.51 3.57
N GLY A 145 16.64 8.38 4.19
CA GLY A 145 15.86 9.49 4.73
C GLY A 145 14.97 10.21 3.71
N GLU A 146 15.07 9.91 2.42
CA GLU A 146 14.16 10.46 1.41
C GLU A 146 12.80 9.76 1.40
N SER A 147 11.82 10.38 0.75
CA SER A 147 10.43 9.93 0.83
C SER A 147 9.64 10.13 -0.44
N ILE A 148 8.64 9.26 -0.65
CA ILE A 148 7.55 9.44 -1.60
C ILE A 148 6.30 9.84 -0.82
N SER A 149 5.58 10.85 -1.30
CA SER A 149 4.29 11.25 -0.73
C SER A 149 3.19 11.18 -1.78
N LEU A 150 2.13 10.43 -1.49
CA LEU A 150 0.97 10.28 -2.36
C LEU A 150 -0.29 10.75 -1.64
N ILE A 151 -1.27 11.19 -2.42
CA ILE A 151 -2.64 11.43 -1.94
C ILE A 151 -3.46 10.18 -2.25
N PHE A 152 -4.20 9.72 -1.26
CA PHE A 152 -5.20 8.67 -1.41
C PHE A 152 -6.59 9.30 -1.41
N ASN A 153 -7.29 9.16 -2.53
CA ASN A 153 -8.64 9.66 -2.72
C ASN A 153 -9.42 8.73 -3.66
N PRO A 154 -9.71 7.48 -3.20
CA PRO A 154 -10.50 6.51 -3.96
C PRO A 154 -11.95 6.96 -4.14
#